data_AF-M5FUD9-F1
#
_entry.id   AF-M5FUD9-F1
#
_cell.length_a   1.000
_cell.length_b   1.000
_cell.length_c   1.000
_cell.angle_alpha   90.00
_cell.angle_beta   90.00
_cell.angle_gamma   90.00
#
_symmetry.space_group_name_H-M   'P 1'
#
loop_
_entity.id
_entity.type
_entity.pdbx_description
1 polymer ?
#
loop_
_entity_poly.entity_id
_entity_poly.type
_entity_poly.pdbx_seq_one_letter_code
_entity_poly.pdbx_strand_id
1 'polypeptide(L)'
;MSGYKVFTIAGASGKSGKAVLDELLREFTIHFPLLELNLSSGKSVIYGTGETPNSWTTIPDVARYAVYVLTRLPPSKLHNRVFHIEGDRKTFNEIVRLYRAKHPAEYQVTYKPVDALEELVQKSEGKDFFHALMIEYATGRVAHDPARLDNAEYPGWNPKQVADLL
;
A
#
# COMPACT_ATOMS: atom_id res chain seq x y z
N MET A 1 -16.56 -1.40 31.35
CA MET A 1 -16.64 -1.58 29.88
C MET A 1 -15.28 -1.23 29.30
N SER A 2 -14.43 -2.23 29.07
CA SER A 2 -13.04 -2.05 28.62
C SER A 2 -13.00 -2.11 27.10
N GLY A 3 -12.85 -0.95 26.46
CA GLY A 3 -12.70 -0.81 25.01
C GLY A 3 -11.29 -1.16 24.58
N TYR A 4 -11.05 -2.42 24.25
CA TYR A 4 -9.86 -2.80 23.48
C TYR A 4 -10.09 -2.40 22.03
N LYS A 5 -9.32 -1.42 21.54
CA LYS A 5 -9.14 -1.21 20.10
C LYS A 5 -8.00 -2.11 19.64
N VAL A 6 -8.35 -3.05 18.79
CA VAL A 6 -7.51 -4.11 18.24
C VAL A 6 -6.29 -3.51 17.53
N PHE A 7 -5.09 -3.98 17.87
CA PHE A 7 -3.94 -3.92 16.96
C PHE A 7 -4.04 -5.15 16.04
N THR A 8 -4.43 -4.97 14.79
CA THR A 8 -4.35 -6.05 13.81
C THR A 8 -3.00 -5.98 13.10
N ILE A 9 -2.00 -6.61 13.70
CA ILE A 9 -1.05 -7.43 12.96
C ILE A 9 -1.26 -8.80 13.58
N ALA A 10 -1.82 -9.75 12.85
CA ALA A 10 -2.13 -11.06 13.41
C ALA A 10 -0.83 -11.73 13.89
N GLY A 11 -0.61 -11.71 15.21
CA GLY A 11 0.38 -12.53 15.88
C GLY A 11 -0.06 -13.97 15.75
N ALA A 12 0.47 -14.66 14.76
CA ALA A 12 0.24 -16.07 14.59
C ALA A 12 1.35 -16.80 15.37
N SER A 13 1.01 -17.40 16.52
CA SER A 13 1.91 -18.32 17.25
C SER A 13 1.32 -19.74 17.22
N GLY A 14 2.18 -20.73 17.00
CA GLY A 14 1.80 -22.15 16.83
C GLY A 14 2.13 -22.67 15.42
N LYS A 15 1.72 -23.90 15.09
CA LYS A 15 1.96 -24.51 13.75
C LYS A 15 1.38 -23.67 12.60
N SER A 16 0.25 -23.01 12.83
CA SER A 16 -0.34 -22.01 11.94
C SER A 16 0.44 -20.70 11.90
N GLY A 17 1.10 -20.33 13.00
CA GLY A 17 1.98 -19.16 13.07
C GLY A 17 3.25 -19.27 12.28
N LYS A 18 3.87 -20.45 12.29
CA LYS A 18 5.02 -20.74 11.44
C LYS A 18 4.62 -20.80 9.97
N ALA A 19 3.45 -21.34 9.63
CA ALA A 19 2.95 -21.31 8.24
C ALA A 19 2.67 -19.87 7.79
N VAL A 20 1.98 -19.05 8.60
CA VAL A 20 1.73 -17.64 8.30
C VAL A 20 3.03 -16.85 8.21
N LEU A 21 4.03 -17.06 9.09
CA LEU A 21 5.35 -16.44 8.97
C LEU A 21 6.13 -16.97 7.75
N ASP A 22 6.13 -18.28 7.51
CA ASP A 22 6.83 -18.92 6.39
C ASP A 22 6.10 -18.67 5.05
N GLU A 23 4.90 -18.10 5.05
CA GLU A 23 4.15 -17.69 3.86
C GLU A 23 4.27 -16.17 3.68
N LEU A 24 4.09 -15.35 4.73
CA LEU A 24 4.34 -13.89 4.72
C LEU A 24 5.81 -13.49 4.54
N LEU A 25 6.77 -14.28 5.05
CA LEU A 25 8.21 -14.01 4.96
C LEU A 25 8.91 -14.84 3.88
N ARG A 26 8.24 -15.81 3.26
CA ARG A 26 8.77 -16.50 2.07
C ARG A 26 8.19 -15.90 0.80
N GLU A 27 6.98 -15.35 0.88
CA GLU A 27 6.46 -14.38 -0.07
C GLU A 27 6.84 -12.97 0.41
N PHE A 28 8.14 -12.64 0.36
CA PHE A 28 8.66 -11.25 0.49
C PHE A 28 8.24 -10.33 -0.67
N THR A 29 7.27 -10.78 -1.42
CA THR A 29 6.44 -10.06 -2.34
C THR A 29 5.06 -10.37 -1.78
N ILE A 30 4.28 -9.40 -1.31
CA ILE A 30 2.88 -9.48 -1.74
C ILE A 30 3.06 -9.53 -3.25
N HIS A 31 3.04 -10.72 -3.87
CA HIS A 31 2.61 -10.82 -5.25
C HIS A 31 1.33 -10.04 -5.20
N PHE A 32 1.34 -8.82 -5.70
CA PHE A 32 0.15 -8.00 -5.78
C PHE A 32 -0.56 -8.62 -6.97
N PRO A 33 -1.42 -9.65 -6.82
CA PRO A 33 -2.16 -10.22 -7.93
C PRO A 33 -3.44 -9.38 -8.10
N LEU A 34 -3.46 -8.17 -7.50
CA LEU A 34 -4.57 -7.28 -7.25
C LEU A 34 -4.36 -5.96 -7.98
N LEU A 35 -3.44 -5.87 -8.92
CA LEU A 35 -3.39 -4.73 -9.81
C LEU A 35 -3.43 -5.27 -11.23
N GLU A 36 -4.55 -5.03 -11.90
CA GLU A 36 -4.60 -4.97 -13.36
C GLU A 36 -3.59 -3.93 -13.92
N LEU A 37 -2.81 -3.24 -13.08
CA LEU A 37 -1.50 -2.65 -13.41
C LEU A 37 -0.48 -3.76 -13.74
N ASN A 38 -0.81 -4.63 -14.69
CA ASN A 38 0.04 -5.72 -15.13
C ASN A 38 1.13 -5.17 -16.06
N LEU A 39 2.09 -4.49 -15.45
CA LEU A 39 3.15 -3.77 -16.15
C LEU A 39 3.92 -4.69 -17.12
N SER A 40 4.16 -5.94 -16.72
CA SER A 40 4.90 -6.90 -17.55
C SER A 40 4.13 -7.43 -18.76
N SER A 41 2.79 -7.41 -18.73
CA SER A 41 1.97 -7.86 -19.87
C SER A 41 1.82 -6.82 -20.99
N GLY A 42 2.35 -5.60 -20.80
CA GLY A 42 2.12 -4.48 -21.71
C GLY A 42 0.68 -3.95 -21.66
N LYS A 43 -0.13 -4.36 -20.69
CA LYS A 43 -1.50 -3.87 -20.48
C LYS A 43 -1.70 -3.46 -19.04
N SER A 44 -2.21 -2.25 -18.83
CA SER A 44 -2.65 -1.80 -17.52
C SER A 44 -4.05 -1.27 -17.51
N VAL A 45 -4.78 -1.61 -16.47
CA VAL A 45 -6.01 -0.93 -16.10
C VAL A 45 -5.72 -0.02 -14.92
N ILE A 46 -6.14 1.22 -15.05
CA ILE A 46 -6.08 2.24 -14.00
C ILE A 46 -7.51 2.58 -13.58
N TYR A 47 -7.74 2.61 -12.28
CA TYR A 47 -9.03 2.98 -11.70
C TYR A 47 -9.09 4.50 -11.49
N GLY A 48 -10.21 5.12 -11.88
CA GLY A 48 -10.34 6.56 -11.96
C GLY A 48 -9.49 7.17 -13.08
N THR A 49 -8.97 8.37 -12.84
CA THR A 49 -8.13 9.11 -13.81
C THR A 49 -6.66 8.69 -13.78
N GLY A 50 -6.22 8.04 -12.70
CA GLY A 50 -4.80 7.74 -12.46
C GLY A 50 -3.94 8.93 -12.05
N GLU A 51 -4.53 10.11 -11.89
CA GLU A 51 -3.82 11.35 -11.52
C GLU A 51 -3.80 11.63 -10.02
N THR A 52 -4.55 10.85 -9.24
CA THR A 52 -4.59 11.01 -7.79
C THR A 52 -3.30 10.48 -7.15
N PRO A 53 -2.57 11.30 -6.35
CA PRO A 53 -1.36 10.84 -5.66
C PRO A 53 -1.68 9.81 -4.60
N ASN A 54 -0.82 8.80 -4.46
CA ASN A 54 -0.92 7.77 -3.42
C ASN A 54 0.40 7.67 -2.64
N SER A 55 0.31 7.22 -1.39
CA SER A 55 1.46 6.88 -0.55
C SER A 55 1.92 5.45 -0.84
N TRP A 56 3.20 5.28 -1.11
CA TRP A 56 3.82 4.00 -1.39
C TRP A 56 4.91 3.74 -0.36
N THR A 57 4.81 2.64 0.36
CA THR A 57 5.87 2.20 1.29
C THR A 57 6.02 0.70 1.15
N THR A 58 7.25 0.23 0.97
CA THR A 58 7.49 -1.22 0.86
C THR A 58 7.26 -1.90 2.21
N ILE A 59 6.79 -3.15 2.20
CA ILE A 59 6.62 -3.92 3.45
C ILE A 59 7.92 -4.00 4.26
N PRO A 60 9.11 -4.24 3.66
CA PRO A 60 10.37 -4.19 4.40
C PRO A 60 10.63 -2.85 5.08
N ASP A 61 10.29 -1.74 4.43
CA ASP A 61 10.44 -0.41 5.00
C ASP A 61 9.43 -0.16 6.13
N VAL A 62 8.17 -0.58 5.96
CA VAL A 62 7.17 -0.55 7.05
C VAL A 62 7.69 -1.33 8.27
N ALA A 63 8.20 -2.54 8.06
CA ALA A 63 8.75 -3.37 9.13
C ALA A 63 9.96 -2.72 9.81
N ARG A 64 10.89 -2.15 9.03
CA ARG A 64 12.06 -1.44 9.53
C ARG A 64 11.68 -0.23 10.38
N TYR A 65 10.69 0.54 9.95
CA TYR A 65 10.15 1.66 10.71
C TYR A 65 9.48 1.18 12.01
N ALA A 66 8.61 0.18 11.93
CA ALA A 66 7.92 -0.39 13.08
C ALA A 66 8.89 -0.90 14.14
N VAL A 67 9.91 -1.68 13.73
CA VAL A 67 10.96 -2.16 14.64
C VAL A 67 11.71 -0.99 15.28
N TYR A 68 12.05 0.05 14.50
CA TYR A 68 12.73 1.22 15.04
C TYR A 68 11.88 1.91 16.11
N VAL A 69 10.64 2.28 15.80
CA VAL A 69 9.82 3.06 16.73
C VAL A 69 9.51 2.29 18.01
N LEU A 70 9.24 0.98 17.90
CA LEU A 70 8.94 0.13 19.05
C LEU A 70 10.15 -0.14 19.95
N THR A 71 11.38 -0.04 19.43
CA THR A 71 12.59 -0.35 20.21
C THR A 71 13.40 0.89 20.62
N ARG A 72 13.17 2.04 19.98
CA ARG A 72 13.98 3.25 20.17
C ARG A 72 13.21 4.45 20.73
N LEU A 73 11.90 4.53 20.52
CA LEU A 73 11.13 5.64 21.09
C LEU A 73 10.74 5.34 22.55
N PRO A 74 10.68 6.37 23.41
CA PRO A 74 10.18 6.19 24.77
C PRO A 74 8.68 5.80 24.75
N PRO A 75 8.17 5.04 25.74
CA PRO A 75 6.76 4.65 25.80
C PRO A 75 5.76 5.81 25.68
N SER A 76 6.12 6.99 26.20
CA SER A 76 5.31 8.22 26.09
C SER A 76 5.05 8.67 24.65
N LYS A 77 5.91 8.30 23.70
CA LYS A 77 5.78 8.56 22.26
C LYS A 77 4.99 7.49 21.51
N LEU A 78 4.63 6.38 22.17
CA LEU A 78 3.95 5.22 21.59
C LEU A 78 2.49 5.10 21.99
N HIS A 79 2.15 5.46 23.23
CA HIS A 79 0.81 5.25 23.78
C HIS A 79 -0.29 5.93 22.95
N ASN A 80 -1.26 5.12 22.50
CA ASN A 80 -2.43 5.56 21.73
C ASN A 80 -2.08 6.40 20.49
N ARG A 81 -0.90 6.19 19.90
CA ARG A 81 -0.44 6.91 18.71
C ARG A 81 -0.62 6.07 17.45
N VAL A 82 -1.08 6.72 16.38
CA VAL A 82 -1.05 6.19 15.02
C VAL A 82 0.14 6.84 14.30
N PHE A 83 1.00 6.01 13.72
CA PHE A 83 2.13 6.47 12.91
C PHE A 83 1.74 6.50 11.43
N HIS A 84 1.84 7.66 10.79
CA HIS A 84 1.63 7.81 9.34
C HIS A 84 3.00 7.82 8.68
N ILE A 85 3.29 6.84 7.83
CA ILE A 85 4.58 6.73 7.17
C ILE A 85 4.42 6.67 5.67
N GLU A 86 5.35 7.31 4.97
CA GLU A 86 5.35 7.37 3.51
C GLU A 86 6.78 7.16 3.00
N GLY A 87 6.92 6.22 2.06
CA GLY A 87 8.18 5.91 1.41
C GLY A 87 8.43 6.77 0.18
N ASP A 88 7.41 6.85 -0.66
CA ASP A 88 7.37 7.60 -1.90
C ASP A 88 5.91 8.02 -2.17
N ARG A 89 5.74 9.05 -2.98
CA ARG A 89 4.45 9.55 -3.41
C ARG A 89 4.40 9.60 -4.93
N LYS A 90 3.46 8.84 -5.50
CA LYS A 90 3.28 8.73 -6.95
C LYS A 90 1.81 8.51 -7.32
N THR A 91 1.44 8.99 -8.50
CA THR A 91 0.18 8.63 -9.17
C THR A 91 0.36 7.33 -9.98
N PHE A 92 -0.73 6.65 -10.32
CA PHE A 92 -0.63 5.46 -11.19
C PHE A 92 -0.09 5.80 -12.58
N ASN A 93 -0.45 6.98 -13.12
CA ASN A 93 0.08 7.44 -14.40
C ASN A 93 1.60 7.71 -14.33
N GLU A 94 2.11 8.25 -13.21
CA GLU A 94 3.55 8.37 -12.97
C GLU A 94 4.25 7.01 -12.95
N ILE A 95 3.68 6.02 -12.28
CA ILE A 95 4.24 4.66 -12.21
C ILE A 95 4.32 4.04 -13.60
N VAL A 96 3.26 4.13 -14.41
CA VAL A 96 3.28 3.63 -15.79
C VAL A 96 4.32 4.36 -16.64
N ARG A 97 4.48 5.68 -16.47
CA ARG A 97 5.55 6.44 -17.17
C ARG A 97 6.95 5.96 -16.77
N LEU A 98 7.20 5.77 -15.48
CA LEU A 98 8.48 5.27 -14.97
C LEU A 98 8.78 3.86 -15.51
N TYR A 99 7.77 3.00 -15.55
CA TYR A 99 7.92 1.65 -16.08
C TYR A 99 8.25 1.66 -17.59
N ARG A 100 7.50 2.41 -18.39
CA ARG A 100 7.73 2.55 -19.85
C ARG A 100 9.11 3.12 -20.17
N ALA A 101 9.64 4.01 -19.34
CA ALA A 101 10.98 4.56 -19.52
C ALA A 101 12.09 3.50 -19.37
N LYS A 102 11.85 2.46 -18.56
CA LYS A 102 12.79 1.34 -18.34
C LYS A 102 12.58 0.18 -19.31
N HIS A 103 11.34 -0.02 -19.76
CA HIS A 103 10.92 -1.15 -20.57
C HIS A 103 10.28 -0.64 -21.87
N PRO A 104 11.07 -0.33 -22.92
CA PRO A 104 10.56 0.18 -24.18
C PRO A 104 9.84 -0.94 -24.96
N ALA A 105 8.54 -1.08 -24.70
CA ALA A 105 7.63 -1.99 -25.38
C ALA A 105 6.28 -1.32 -25.62
N GLU A 106 5.48 -1.88 -26.53
CA GLU A 106 4.10 -1.45 -26.73
C GLU A 106 3.29 -1.67 -25.46
N TYR A 107 2.58 -0.63 -25.02
CA TYR A 107 1.94 -0.61 -23.72
C TYR A 107 0.57 0.05 -23.80
N GLN A 108 -0.48 -0.69 -23.49
CA GLN A 108 -1.85 -0.20 -23.49
C GLN A 108 -2.28 0.16 -22.06
N VAL A 109 -2.87 1.34 -21.90
CA VAL A 109 -3.52 1.74 -20.63
C VAL A 109 -5.01 1.91 -20.90
N THR A 110 -5.84 1.30 -20.07
CA THR A 110 -7.28 1.53 -20.03
C THR A 110 -7.68 2.10 -18.67
N TYR A 111 -8.75 2.88 -18.66
CA TYR A 111 -9.24 3.54 -17.46
C TYR A 111 -10.64 3.03 -17.11
N LYS A 112 -10.86 2.69 -15.85
CA LYS A 112 -12.18 2.31 -15.31
C LYS A 112 -12.70 3.44 -14.42
N PRO A 113 -13.82 4.12 -14.77
CA PRO A 113 -14.32 5.24 -13.99
C PRO A 113 -14.80 4.78 -12.60
N VAL A 114 -14.73 5.69 -11.62
CA VAL A 114 -15.10 5.41 -10.22
C VAL A 114 -16.55 4.96 -10.10
N ASP A 115 -17.48 5.62 -10.79
CA ASP A 115 -18.91 5.29 -10.75
C ASP A 115 -19.20 3.83 -11.15
N ALA A 116 -18.44 3.30 -12.11
CA ALA A 116 -18.58 1.89 -12.51
C ALA A 116 -18.09 0.93 -11.42
N LEU A 117 -17.07 1.32 -10.65
CA LEU A 117 -16.59 0.56 -9.50
C LEU A 117 -17.59 0.60 -8.36
N GLU A 118 -18.18 1.78 -8.09
CA GLU A 118 -19.22 1.95 -7.08
C GLU A 118 -20.43 1.05 -7.36
N GLU A 119 -20.87 0.97 -8.63
CA GLU A 119 -21.94 0.07 -9.04
C GLU A 119 -21.59 -1.41 -8.81
N LEU A 120 -20.35 -1.83 -9.09
CA LEU A 120 -19.88 -3.20 -8.83
C LEU A 120 -19.88 -3.53 -7.33
N VAL A 121 -19.37 -2.60 -6.51
CA VAL A 121 -19.35 -2.75 -5.06
C VAL A 121 -20.78 -2.81 -4.50
N GLN A 122 -21.68 -1.94 -4.97
CA GLN A 122 -23.09 -1.97 -4.57
C GLN A 122 -23.78 -3.27 -4.95
N LYS A 123 -23.62 -3.75 -6.20
CA LYS A 123 -24.18 -5.03 -6.68
C LYS A 123 -23.66 -6.23 -5.89
N SER A 124 -22.40 -6.16 -5.44
CA SER A 124 -21.81 -7.20 -4.59
C SER A 124 -22.28 -7.14 -3.13
N GLU A 125 -23.18 -6.20 -2.77
CA GLU A 125 -23.56 -5.91 -1.38
C GLU A 125 -22.33 -5.57 -0.51
N GLY A 126 -21.33 -4.90 -1.08
CA GLY A 126 -20.07 -4.55 -0.41
C GLY A 126 -19.09 -5.72 -0.22
N LYS A 127 -19.34 -6.89 -0.80
CA LYS A 127 -18.44 -8.06 -0.72
C LYS A 127 -17.24 -7.95 -1.66
N ASP A 128 -17.30 -7.07 -2.65
CA ASP A 128 -16.19 -6.77 -3.55
C ASP A 128 -15.19 -5.80 -2.91
N PHE A 129 -14.39 -6.35 -2.00
CA PHE A 129 -13.34 -5.62 -1.29
C PHE A 129 -12.34 -4.97 -2.25
N PHE A 130 -12.05 -5.62 -3.37
CA PHE A 130 -11.03 -5.15 -4.29
C PHE A 130 -11.45 -3.84 -4.98
N HIS A 131 -12.63 -3.80 -5.61
CA HIS A 131 -13.09 -2.57 -6.24
C HIS A 131 -13.37 -1.48 -5.20
N ALA A 132 -13.81 -1.85 -3.99
CA ALA A 132 -13.93 -0.90 -2.87
C ALA A 132 -12.58 -0.25 -2.55
N LEU A 133 -11.50 -1.03 -2.45
CA LEU A 133 -10.15 -0.51 -2.23
C LEU A 133 -9.69 0.37 -3.40
N MET A 134 -9.95 -0.02 -4.64
CA MET A 134 -9.55 0.78 -5.81
C MET A 134 -10.26 2.13 -5.90
N ILE A 135 -11.50 2.25 -5.39
CA ILE A 135 -12.17 3.54 -5.23
C ILE A 135 -11.40 4.43 -4.25
N GLU A 136 -10.91 3.89 -3.12
CA GLU A 136 -10.10 4.66 -2.15
C GLU A 136 -8.81 5.20 -2.78
N TYR A 137 -8.14 4.38 -3.59
CA TYR A 137 -6.96 4.78 -4.38
C TYR A 137 -7.30 5.86 -5.42
N ALA A 138 -8.38 5.67 -6.18
CA ALA A 138 -8.80 6.60 -7.22
C ALA A 138 -9.22 7.97 -6.66
N THR A 139 -9.81 7.98 -5.45
CA THR A 139 -10.29 9.18 -4.76
C THR A 139 -9.27 9.79 -3.80
N GLY A 140 -8.10 9.16 -3.63
CA GLY A 140 -6.97 9.69 -2.86
C GLY A 140 -7.08 9.53 -1.35
N ARG A 141 -8.04 8.73 -0.89
CA ARG A 141 -8.29 8.49 0.53
C ARG A 141 -7.21 7.63 1.19
N VAL A 142 -6.39 6.93 0.39
CA VAL A 142 -5.24 6.14 0.87
C VAL A 142 -3.95 6.96 1.00
N ALA A 143 -3.89 8.17 0.44
CA ALA A 143 -2.73 9.03 0.62
C ALA A 143 -2.72 9.63 2.03
N HIS A 144 -1.57 9.60 2.69
CA HIS A 144 -1.42 10.30 3.96
C HIS A 144 -1.39 11.81 3.74
N ASP A 145 -1.82 12.57 4.73
CA ASP A 145 -1.56 14.01 4.78
C ASP A 145 -0.04 14.22 4.99
N PRO A 146 0.68 14.88 4.06
CA PRO A 146 2.11 15.14 4.21
C PRO A 146 2.47 15.83 5.53
N ALA A 147 1.59 16.69 6.06
CA ALA A 147 1.82 17.40 7.31
C ALA A 147 1.72 16.50 8.55
N ARG A 148 1.15 15.29 8.40
CA ARG A 148 0.95 14.32 9.50
C ARG A 148 1.93 13.16 9.45
N LEU A 149 2.88 13.18 8.52
CA LEU A 149 3.88 12.12 8.40
C LEU A 149 4.80 12.11 9.62
N ASP A 150 5.01 10.91 10.14
CA ASP A 150 5.84 10.65 11.31
C ASP A 150 7.25 10.17 10.91
N ASN A 151 7.59 10.14 9.61
CA ASN A 151 8.88 9.68 9.06
C ASN A 151 10.10 10.17 9.87
N ALA A 152 10.06 11.41 10.38
CA ALA A 152 11.13 12.03 11.17
C ALA A 152 11.42 11.36 12.53
N GLU A 153 10.47 10.58 13.08
CA GLU A 153 10.70 9.80 14.31
C GLU A 153 11.76 8.72 14.11
N TYR A 154 12.04 8.33 12.86
CA TYR A 154 13.16 7.48 12.50
C TYR A 154 14.21 8.28 11.69
N PRO A 155 15.29 8.78 12.33
CA PRO A 155 16.31 9.58 11.66
C PRO A 155 17.01 8.88 10.48
N GLY A 156 17.09 7.54 10.51
CA GLY A 156 17.62 6.71 9.42
C GLY A 156 16.56 6.25 8.42
N TRP A 157 15.42 6.93 8.35
CA TRP A 157 14.36 6.61 7.40
C TRP A 157 14.82 6.88 5.96
N ASN A 158 15.18 5.81 5.25
CA ASN A 158 15.55 5.85 3.85
C ASN A 158 14.81 4.73 3.08
N PRO A 159 13.51 4.92 2.81
CA PRO A 159 12.67 3.94 2.14
C PRO A 159 12.98 3.83 0.66
N LYS A 160 12.75 2.65 0.07
CA LYS A 160 12.87 2.45 -1.38
C LYS A 160 11.86 3.31 -2.13
N GLN A 161 12.31 3.92 -3.23
CA GLN A 161 11.42 4.65 -4.14
C GLN A 161 10.70 3.68 -5.06
N VAL A 162 9.52 4.03 -5.56
CA VAL A 162 8.79 3.17 -6.51
C VAL A 162 9.65 2.90 -7.75
N ALA A 163 10.38 3.92 -8.20
CA ALA A 163 11.31 3.79 -9.32
C ALA A 163 12.36 2.70 -9.10
N ASP A 164 12.81 2.41 -7.87
CA ASP A 164 13.83 1.39 -7.61
C ASP A 164 13.30 -0.05 -7.74
N LEU A 165 11.98 -0.21 -7.85
CA LEU A 165 11.28 -1.49 -7.85
C LEU A 165 10.71 -1.89 -9.22
N LEU A 166 10.68 -0.94 -10.17
CA LEU A 166 10.21 -1.11 -11.55
C LEU A 166 11.33 -1.54 -12.50
#